data_AF-A0A3D3G7F7-F1
#
_entry.id   AF-A0A3D3G7F7-F1
#
_cell.length_a   1.000
_cell.length_b   1.000
_cell.length_c   1.000
_cell.angle_alpha   90.00
_cell.angle_beta   90.00
_cell.angle_gamma   90.00
#
_symmetry.space_group_name_H-M   'P 1'
#
loop_
_entity.id
_entity.type
_entity.pdbx_description
1 polymer ?
#
loop_
_entity_poly.entity_id
_entity_poly.type
_entity_poly.pdbx_seq_one_letter_code
_entity_poly.pdbx_strand_id
1 'polypeptide(L)' 'MQSKDLLIISIVTLITVFAWIAFDVYHAASSSSVSPTQELLMTELNPKFDINTINSIRQLKK' A
#
# COMPACT_ATOMS: atom_id res chain seq x y z
N MET A 1 -37.81 -19.77 16.62
CA MET A 1 -37.36 -18.46 16.13
C MET A 1 -38.57 -17.77 15.54
N GLN A 2 -38.99 -16.64 16.12
CA GLN A 2 -40.11 -15.89 15.57
C GLN A 2 -39.62 -15.02 14.42
N SER A 3 -40.50 -14.67 13.48
CA SER A 3 -40.18 -13.81 12.32
C SER A 3 -39.55 -12.47 12.73
N LYS A 4 -39.93 -11.96 13.90
CA LYS A 4 -39.36 -10.76 14.52
C LYS A 4 -37.87 -10.92 14.86
N ASP A 5 -37.44 -12.09 15.33
CA ASP A 5 -36.05 -12.36 15.70
C ASP A 5 -35.14 -12.36 14.46
N LEU A 6 -35.62 -12.98 13.37
CA LEU A 6 -34.93 -12.98 12.08
C LEU A 6 -34.77 -11.57 11.51
N LEU A 7 -35.79 -10.74 11.64
CA LEU A 7 -35.76 -9.36 11.17
C LEU A 7 -34.75 -8.52 11.96
N ILE A 8 -34.71 -8.68 13.28
CA ILE A 8 -33.73 -8.00 14.14
C ILE A 8 -32.30 -8.44 13.80
N ILE A 9 -32.07 -9.75 13.67
CA ILE A 9 -30.75 -10.29 13.29
C ILE A 9 -30.32 -9.74 11.93
N SER A 10 -31.20 -9.74 10.94
CA SER A 10 -30.89 -9.21 9.61
C SER A 10 -30.49 -7.74 9.64
N ILE A 11 -31.17 -6.91 10.45
CA ILE A 11 -30.84 -5.48 10.58
C ILE A 11 -29.48 -5.31 11.25
N VAL A 12 -29.23 -6.02 12.35
CA VAL A 12 -27.96 -5.94 13.08
C VAL A 12 -26.80 -6.39 12.18
N THR A 13 -26.94 -7.52 11.49
CA THR A 13 -25.92 -8.01 10.55
C THR A 13 -25.64 -6.99 9.45
N LEU A 14 -26.68 -6.38 8.89
CA LEU A 14 -26.53 -5.36 7.86
C LEU A 14 -25.76 -4.14 8.38
N ILE A 15 -26.09 -3.64 9.58
CA ILE A 15 -25.35 -2.56 10.24
C ILE A 15 -23.88 -2.96 10.47
N THR A 16 -23.63 -4.18 10.94
CA THR A 16 -22.27 -4.69 11.14
C THR A 16 -21.46 -4.71 9.85
N VAL A 17 -22.04 -5.16 8.74
CA VAL A 17 -21.36 -5.17 7.42
C VAL A 17 -21.04 -3.75 6.96
N PHE A 18 -21.98 -2.81 7.10
CA PHE A 18 -21.71 -1.41 6.74
C PHE A 18 -20.63 -0.77 7.62
N ALA A 19 -20.65 -1.03 8.93
CA ALA A 19 -19.61 -0.56 9.83
C ALA A 19 -18.23 -1.14 9.48
N TRP A 20 -18.19 -2.43 9.12
CA TRP A 20 -16.97 -3.11 8.68
C TRP A 20 -16.39 -2.47 7.41
N ILE A 21 -17.23 -2.27 6.39
CA ILE A 21 -16.81 -1.62 5.12
C ILE A 21 -16.29 -0.21 5.39
N ALA A 22 -16.98 0.58 6.21
CA ALA A 22 -16.56 1.93 6.55
C ALA A 22 -15.20 1.94 7.27
N PHE A 23 -14.98 0.99 8.18
CA PHE A 23 -13.71 0.83 8.88
C PHE A 23 -12.58 0.42 7.94
N ASP A 24 -12.82 -0.54 7.04
CA ASP A 24 -11.83 -0.98 6.06
C ASP A 24 -11.46 0.14 5.10
N VAL A 25 -12.43 0.92 4.62
CA VAL A 25 -12.17 2.10 3.77
C VAL A 25 -11.38 3.16 4.53
N TYR A 26 -11.74 3.45 5.78
CA TYR A 26 -11.00 4.38 6.62
C TYR A 26 -9.56 3.92 6.91
N HIS A 27 -9.39 2.63 7.21
CA HIS A 27 -8.09 2.02 7.45
C HIS A 27 -7.24 2.02 6.18
N ALA A 28 -7.81 1.63 5.03
CA ALA A 28 -7.14 1.67 3.75
C ALA A 28 -6.74 3.11 3.38
N ALA A 29 -7.61 4.09 3.57
CA ALA A 29 -7.30 5.50 3.32
C ALA A 29 -6.19 6.01 4.25
N SER A 30 -6.19 5.62 5.52
CA SER A 30 -5.17 6.04 6.49
C SER A 30 -3.82 5.33 6.26
N SER A 31 -3.86 4.04 5.93
CA SER A 31 -2.70 3.18 5.70
C SER A 31 -2.08 3.40 4.31
N SER A 32 -2.86 3.87 3.33
CA SER A 32 -2.39 4.28 1.99
C SER A 32 -1.64 5.63 2.00
N SER A 33 -1.21 6.08 3.18
CA SER A 33 -0.11 7.03 3.31
C SER A 33 1.17 6.22 3.20
N VAL A 34 1.63 5.97 1.97
CA VAL A 34 3.07 5.85 1.73
C VAL A 34 3.68 7.03 2.47
N SER A 35 4.35 6.76 3.59
CA SER A 35 4.96 7.81 4.37
C SER A 35 5.80 8.65 3.41
N PRO A 36 5.81 9.99 3.48
CA PRO A 36 6.68 10.80 2.62
C PRO A 36 8.15 10.35 2.69
N THR A 37 8.53 9.61 3.74
CA THR A 37 9.83 8.94 3.86
C THR A 37 10.02 7.74 2.92
N GLN A 38 8.98 6.96 2.62
CA GLN A 38 9.04 5.82 1.70
C GLN A 38 9.02 6.27 0.24
N GLU A 39 8.32 7.36 -0.10
CA GLU A 39 8.34 7.94 -1.45
C GLU A 39 9.75 8.50 -1.79
N LEU A 40 10.43 9.11 -0.82
CA LEU A 40 11.83 9.53 -0.93
C LEU A 40 12.80 8.34 -1.10
N LEU A 41 12.54 7.20 -0.46
CA LEU A 41 13.32 5.96 -0.63
C LEU A 41 12.99 5.22 -1.94
N MET A 42 11.83 5.51 -2.54
CA MET A 42 11.39 5.00 -3.85
C MET A 42 11.79 5.91 -5.02
N THR A 43 12.43 7.05 -4.76
CA THR A 43 13.11 7.80 -5.82
C THR A 43 14.10 6.85 -6.48
N GLU A 44 13.91 6.60 -7.77
CA GLU A 44 14.76 5.70 -8.56
C GLU A 44 16.22 5.96 -8.20
N LEU A 45 16.89 4.94 -7.65
CA LEU A 45 18.33 4.85 -7.83
C LEU A 45 18.51 4.68 -9.33
N ASN A 46 18.60 5.79 -10.05
CA ASN A 46 19.20 5.86 -11.36
C ASN A 46 20.69 6.13 -11.09
N PRO A 47 21.50 5.11 -10.74
CA PRO A 47 22.93 5.29 -10.65
C PRO A 47 23.38 5.75 -12.03
N LYS A 48 23.82 7.01 -12.12
CA LYS A 48 24.61 7.47 -13.26
C LYS A 48 25.94 6.72 -13.22
N PHE A 49 25.94 5.48 -13.71
CA PHE A 49 27.17 4.72 -13.87
C PHE A 49 28.08 5.53 -14.78
N ASP A 50 29.22 5.96 -14.25
CA ASP A 50 30.23 6.64 -15.06
C ASP A 50 30.92 5.60 -15.95
N ILE A 51 30.32 5.40 -17.12
CA ILE A 51 30.79 4.47 -18.15
C ILE A 51 32.22 4.84 -18.59
N ASN A 52 32.62 6.10 -18.45
CA ASN A 52 33.98 6.54 -18.78
C ASN A 52 35.00 5.93 -17.84
N THR A 53 34.72 5.94 -16.53
CA THR A 53 35.59 5.31 -15.52
C THR A 53 35.68 3.80 -15.73
N ILE A 54 34.57 3.13 -16.04
CA ILE A 54 34.55 1.68 -16.34
C ILE A 54 35.39 1.35 -17.58
N ASN A 55 35.32 2.18 -18.61
CA ASN A 55 36.09 2.00 -19.84
C ASN A 55 37.59 2.25 -19.62
N SER A 56 37.96 3.26 -18.82
CA SER A 56 39.36 3.52 -18.46
C SER A 56 40.01 2.35 -17.73
N ILE A 57 39.29 1.73 -16.77
CA ILE A 57 39.80 0.56 -16.05
C ILE A 57 39.92 -0.66 -16.95
N ARG A 58 38.97 -0.86 -17.88
CA ARG A 58 39.00 -1.97 -18.83
C ARG A 58 40.19 -1.90 -19.78
N GLN A 59 40.59 -0.69 -20.19
CA GLN A 59 41.75 -0.48 -21.06
C GLN A 59 43.08 -0.74 -20.35
N LEU A 60 43.16 -0.46 -19.04
CA LEU A 60 44.36 -0.72 -18.23
C LEU A 60 44.61 -2.21 -17.93
N LYS A 61 43.61 -3.06 -18.16
CA LYS A 61 43.68 -4.52 -17.91
C LYS A 61 44.04 -5.34 -19.16
N LYS A 62 44.41 -4.68 -20.27
CA LYS A 62 44.85 -5.31 -21.52
C LYS A 62 46.36 -5.15 -21.67
#